data_AF-A0A150QAV4-F1
#
_entry.id   AF-A0A150QAV4-F1
#
_cell.length_a   1.000
_cell.length_b   1.000
_cell.length_c   1.000
_cell.angle_alpha   90.00
_cell.angle_beta   90.00
_cell.angle_gamma   90.00
#
_symmetry.space_group_name_H-M   'P 1'
#
loop_
_entity.id
_entity.type
_entity.pdbx_description
1 polymer ?
#
loop_
_entity_poly.entity_id
_entity_poly.type
_entity_poly.pdbx_seq_one_letter_code
_entity_poly.pdbx_strand_id
1 'polypeptide(L)'
;MTRPTRRSPAALSHRLAALLCVAIAAAPGPAGAAPRIYDAPAASLDGKAALAVPPPPPEYHTEDLGWIEFAYRPSTRDRVRPLIVHAGAIRAELSALLGRPALVAPVKVRIAAVPAELDNLVPGGLAGPATAASFGALRLAVLSASPRPGVDAPDLESAFRHELAHLALDEVTGGAPLPRWFHEGFAVHAAGERAARRAQRLSVAALRGHLLPLDDLEASLAGAADPAASVAHAQSADVLRFLIEGERRPSFTRALDAVRAGAPLADALEVAYASTRHDLELAWRDDVARRYGFLPVLAGSLLLLGLIVVGALGMQRLRVRKPAAPPAPHRRLRAAPETRHRPARASTAQLVATLGARHRGEADGDMGVPKVEHNGQWHTLH
;
A
#
# COMPACT_ATOMS: atom_id res chain seq x y z
N MET A 1 -65.56 54.18 -50.41
CA MET A 1 -66.11 54.37 -49.04
C MET A 1 -65.34 53.46 -48.07
N THR A 2 -65.47 53.70 -46.76
CA THR A 2 -65.12 52.78 -45.63
C THR A 2 -63.69 52.20 -45.51
N ARG A 3 -63.08 52.48 -44.34
CA ARG A 3 -61.73 52.11 -43.86
C ARG A 3 -61.37 50.61 -43.96
N PRO A 4 -60.07 50.26 -44.08
CA PRO A 4 -59.57 48.94 -43.68
C PRO A 4 -59.57 48.78 -42.15
N THR A 5 -59.85 47.58 -41.66
CA THR A 5 -59.82 47.25 -40.23
C THR A 5 -58.42 46.87 -39.76
N ARG A 6 -57.95 47.48 -38.67
CA ARG A 6 -56.68 47.11 -38.01
C ARG A 6 -56.77 45.66 -37.48
N ARG A 7 -55.77 44.83 -37.78
CA ARG A 7 -55.50 43.59 -37.01
C ARG A 7 -54.42 43.88 -35.97
N SER A 8 -54.59 43.34 -34.75
CA SER A 8 -53.69 43.58 -33.63
C SER A 8 -52.47 42.64 -33.64
N PRO A 9 -51.23 43.12 -33.38
CA PRO A 9 -50.03 42.30 -33.35
C PRO A 9 -49.83 41.61 -31.98
N ALA A 10 -50.73 40.70 -31.62
CA ALA A 10 -50.77 40.08 -30.28
C ALA A 10 -50.95 38.54 -30.28
N ALA A 11 -50.66 37.85 -31.39
CA ALA A 11 -50.95 36.42 -31.55
C ALA A 11 -49.85 35.60 -32.27
N LEU A 12 -48.60 36.09 -32.28
CA LEU A 12 -47.49 35.44 -33.02
C LEU A 12 -46.29 35.00 -32.14
N SER A 13 -46.37 35.17 -30.82
CA SER A 13 -45.29 34.89 -29.85
C SER A 13 -45.41 33.54 -29.12
N HIS A 14 -46.47 32.75 -29.38
CA HIS A 14 -46.75 31.50 -28.64
C HIS A 14 -46.84 30.24 -29.53
N ARG A 15 -46.30 30.29 -30.76
CA ARG A 15 -46.18 29.11 -31.63
C ARG A 15 -44.77 28.78 -32.14
N LEU A 16 -43.77 29.58 -31.78
CA LEU A 16 -42.35 29.24 -32.02
C LEU A 16 -41.69 28.54 -30.81
N ALA A 17 -42.20 28.75 -29.59
CA ALA A 17 -41.70 28.11 -28.37
C ALA A 17 -42.12 26.63 -28.23
N ALA A 18 -43.12 26.16 -28.97
CA ALA A 18 -43.68 24.81 -28.85
C ALA A 18 -43.02 23.76 -29.75
N LEU A 19 -42.02 24.15 -30.56
CA LEU A 19 -41.31 23.26 -31.51
C LEU A 19 -39.83 23.05 -31.18
N LEU A 20 -39.35 23.56 -30.03
CA LEU A 20 -37.97 23.40 -29.55
C LEU A 20 -37.86 22.50 -28.31
N CYS A 21 -38.93 21.77 -27.94
CA CYS A 21 -39.01 20.99 -26.69
C CYS A 21 -39.30 19.49 -26.88
N VAL A 22 -39.16 18.96 -28.10
CA VAL A 22 -39.44 17.54 -28.42
C VAL A 22 -38.20 16.78 -28.94
N ALA A 23 -37.03 17.44 -28.97
CA ALA A 23 -35.78 16.89 -29.51
C ALA A 23 -34.80 16.37 -28.42
N ILE A 24 -35.24 16.17 -27.17
CA ILE A 24 -34.41 15.66 -26.05
C ILE A 24 -35.13 14.53 -25.32
N ALA A 25 -35.65 13.56 -26.07
CA ALA A 25 -36.43 12.42 -25.54
C ALA A 25 -36.15 11.09 -26.27
N ALA A 26 -34.92 10.92 -26.77
CA ALA A 26 -34.47 9.70 -27.45
C ALA A 26 -32.96 9.47 -27.29
N ALA A 27 -32.43 9.63 -26.07
CA ALA A 27 -31.15 9.00 -25.74
C ALA A 27 -31.35 7.47 -25.86
N PRO A 28 -30.48 6.73 -26.56
CA PRO A 28 -30.56 5.28 -26.54
C PRO A 28 -30.36 4.82 -25.10
N GLY A 29 -31.34 4.08 -24.56
CA GLY A 29 -31.15 3.40 -23.26
C GLY A 29 -29.91 2.50 -23.35
N PRO A 30 -29.14 2.35 -22.26
CA PRO A 30 -27.83 1.71 -22.31
C PRO A 30 -27.96 0.29 -22.89
N ALA A 31 -27.48 0.13 -24.12
CA ALA A 31 -27.30 -1.18 -24.72
C ALA A 31 -26.40 -1.98 -23.79
N GLY A 32 -26.79 -3.23 -23.49
CA GLY A 32 -26.21 -4.02 -22.41
C GLY A 32 -24.69 -3.94 -22.40
N ALA A 33 -24.13 -3.27 -21.39
CA ALA A 33 -22.71 -3.04 -21.30
C ALA A 33 -21.98 -4.39 -21.30
N ALA A 34 -20.84 -4.47 -22.00
CA ALA A 34 -20.03 -5.67 -21.97
C ALA A 34 -19.72 -6.02 -20.50
N PRO A 35 -19.92 -7.30 -20.08
CA PRO A 35 -19.68 -7.70 -18.69
C PRO A 35 -18.25 -7.37 -18.31
N ARG A 36 -18.05 -6.91 -17.08
CA ARG A 36 -16.79 -6.26 -16.71
C ARG A 36 -15.67 -7.30 -16.73
N ILE A 37 -14.46 -6.86 -17.08
CA ILE A 37 -13.26 -7.70 -17.21
C ILE A 37 -12.89 -8.41 -15.88
N TYR A 38 -13.51 -8.00 -14.77
CA TYR A 38 -13.32 -8.48 -13.40
C TYR A 38 -14.59 -9.10 -12.78
N ASP A 39 -15.74 -9.16 -13.48
CA ASP A 39 -16.91 -9.96 -13.06
C ASP A 39 -16.69 -11.48 -13.28
N ALA A 40 -15.43 -11.93 -13.35
CA ALA A 40 -15.02 -13.17 -14.02
C ALA A 40 -15.37 -14.45 -13.23
N PRO A 41 -16.34 -15.24 -13.71
CA PRO A 41 -16.10 -16.21 -14.77
C PRO A 41 -16.22 -15.58 -16.16
N ALA A 42 -15.68 -16.24 -17.19
CA ALA A 42 -15.82 -15.79 -18.59
C ALA A 42 -17.27 -15.86 -19.13
N ALA A 43 -18.25 -15.98 -18.23
CA ALA A 43 -19.67 -16.10 -18.44
C ALA A 43 -20.33 -14.77 -18.85
N SER A 44 -19.79 -14.15 -19.90
CA SER A 44 -20.60 -13.39 -20.86
C SER A 44 -21.56 -14.33 -21.60
N LEU A 45 -22.46 -15.00 -20.86
CA LEU A 45 -23.29 -16.10 -21.35
C LEU A 45 -24.46 -15.61 -22.21
N ASP A 46 -24.15 -15.12 -23.42
CA ASP A 46 -24.98 -15.15 -24.64
C ASP A 46 -26.50 -15.02 -24.46
N GLY A 47 -26.96 -14.10 -23.60
CA GLY A 47 -28.38 -13.89 -23.28
C GLY A 47 -29.11 -15.10 -22.66
N LYS A 48 -28.40 -16.05 -22.02
CA LYS A 48 -28.94 -17.35 -21.61
C LYS A 48 -28.99 -17.55 -20.09
N ALA A 49 -30.23 -17.76 -19.63
CA ALA A 49 -30.64 -18.05 -18.25
C ALA A 49 -30.38 -16.92 -17.24
N ALA A 50 -31.17 -16.92 -16.16
CA ALA A 50 -30.93 -16.03 -15.03
C ALA A 50 -29.68 -16.50 -14.29
N LEU A 51 -28.70 -15.61 -14.12
CA LEU A 51 -27.53 -15.85 -13.28
C LEU A 51 -27.99 -16.12 -11.84
N ALA A 52 -27.90 -17.39 -11.44
CA ALA A 52 -28.27 -17.85 -10.10
C ALA A 52 -27.03 -18.40 -9.39
N VAL A 53 -26.84 -18.04 -8.12
CA VAL A 53 -25.78 -18.62 -7.28
C VAL A 53 -26.03 -20.12 -7.14
N PRO A 54 -25.06 -21.00 -7.46
CA PRO A 54 -25.22 -22.44 -7.27
C PRO A 54 -25.52 -22.77 -5.79
N PRO A 55 -26.34 -23.80 -5.49
CA PRO A 55 -26.45 -24.29 -4.12
C PRO A 55 -25.05 -24.70 -3.62
N PRO A 56 -24.71 -24.46 -2.35
CA PRO A 56 -23.46 -24.97 -1.80
C PRO A 56 -23.45 -26.50 -1.90
N PRO A 57 -22.29 -27.14 -2.22
CA PRO A 57 -22.21 -28.60 -2.26
C PRO A 57 -22.61 -29.22 -0.91
N PRO A 58 -23.24 -30.41 -0.89
CA PRO A 58 -23.87 -30.97 0.30
C PRO A 58 -22.91 -31.27 1.46
N GLU A 59 -21.60 -31.36 1.19
CA GLU A 59 -20.56 -31.51 2.20
C GLU A 59 -20.08 -30.18 2.84
N TYR A 60 -20.62 -29.03 2.44
CA TYR A 60 -20.26 -27.72 2.99
C TYR A 60 -21.09 -27.40 4.24
N HIS A 61 -20.43 -26.96 5.31
CA HIS A 61 -21.10 -26.32 6.44
C HIS A 61 -21.50 -24.90 6.07
N THR A 62 -22.66 -24.45 6.54
CA THR A 62 -23.17 -23.08 6.35
C THR A 62 -23.33 -22.38 7.69
N GLU A 63 -22.80 -21.17 7.83
CA GLU A 63 -23.07 -20.26 8.96
C GLU A 63 -23.60 -18.92 8.40
N ASP A 64 -24.76 -18.46 8.88
CA ASP A 64 -25.43 -17.23 8.44
C ASP A 64 -25.40 -16.17 9.55
N LEU A 65 -24.96 -14.95 9.20
CA LEU A 65 -24.91 -13.78 10.09
C LEU A 65 -25.96 -12.72 9.69
N GLY A 66 -26.99 -13.09 8.92
CA GLY A 66 -28.13 -12.27 8.51
C GLY A 66 -27.86 -11.28 7.37
N TRP A 67 -26.62 -10.77 7.27
CA TRP A 67 -26.14 -10.00 6.12
C TRP A 67 -25.07 -10.73 5.29
N ILE A 68 -24.56 -11.86 5.80
CA ILE A 68 -23.52 -12.65 5.14
C ILE A 68 -23.69 -14.14 5.43
N GLU A 69 -23.83 -14.93 4.37
CA GLU A 69 -23.99 -16.39 4.41
C GLU A 69 -22.67 -17.04 3.97
N PHE A 70 -21.90 -17.58 4.92
CA PHE A 70 -20.72 -18.37 4.62
C PHE A 70 -21.13 -19.82 4.38
N ALA A 71 -20.68 -20.42 3.28
CA ALA A 71 -20.62 -21.87 3.16
C ALA A 71 -19.19 -22.33 2.83
N TYR A 72 -18.69 -23.32 3.57
CA TYR A 72 -17.28 -23.75 3.51
C TYR A 72 -17.10 -25.24 3.83
N ARG A 73 -16.02 -25.84 3.33
CA ARG A 73 -15.68 -27.23 3.63
C ARG A 73 -15.29 -27.42 5.11
N PRO A 74 -15.77 -28.46 5.82
CA PRO A 74 -15.47 -28.68 7.23
C PRO A 74 -13.98 -28.68 7.58
N SER A 75 -13.13 -29.16 6.67
CA SER A 75 -11.67 -29.18 6.82
C SER A 75 -10.99 -27.81 6.74
N THR A 76 -11.67 -26.74 6.31
CA THR A 76 -11.12 -25.38 6.30
C THR A 76 -11.55 -24.55 7.51
N ARG A 77 -12.42 -25.09 8.38
CA ARG A 77 -13.11 -24.38 9.47
C ARG A 77 -12.22 -23.48 10.31
N ASP A 78 -11.05 -23.96 10.73
CA ASP A 78 -10.19 -23.21 11.64
C ASP A 78 -9.51 -22.00 10.97
N ARG A 79 -9.45 -22.00 9.63
CA ARG A 79 -9.02 -20.85 8.82
C ARG A 79 -10.17 -19.96 8.37
N VAL A 80 -11.39 -20.46 8.34
CA VAL A 80 -12.62 -19.68 8.09
C VAL A 80 -13.11 -18.96 9.35
N ARG A 81 -12.80 -19.49 10.55
CA ARG A 81 -13.25 -18.92 11.82
C ARG A 81 -12.88 -17.44 12.02
N PRO A 82 -11.65 -16.96 11.72
CA PRO A 82 -11.31 -15.54 11.86
C PRO A 82 -12.19 -14.66 10.95
N LEU A 83 -12.42 -15.08 9.70
CA LEU A 83 -13.26 -14.34 8.74
C LEU A 83 -14.69 -14.18 9.27
N ILE A 84 -15.29 -15.23 9.85
CA ILE A 84 -16.63 -15.18 10.45
C ILE A 84 -16.66 -14.18 11.62
N VAL A 85 -15.64 -14.19 12.49
CA VAL A 85 -15.55 -13.30 13.66
C VAL A 85 -15.29 -11.84 13.24
N HIS A 86 -14.44 -11.61 12.25
CA HIS A 86 -14.03 -10.27 11.80
C HIS A 86 -14.95 -9.67 10.73
N ALA A 87 -15.85 -10.44 10.11
CA ALA A 87 -16.76 -9.96 9.05
C ALA A 87 -17.50 -8.66 9.41
N GLY A 88 -18.02 -8.56 10.64
CA GLY A 88 -18.72 -7.37 11.11
C GLY A 88 -17.82 -6.12 11.20
N ALA A 89 -16.57 -6.29 11.61
CA ALA A 89 -15.57 -5.22 11.65
C ALA A 89 -15.16 -4.81 10.22
N ILE A 90 -14.86 -5.79 9.36
CA ILE A 90 -14.52 -5.56 7.94
C ILE A 90 -15.64 -4.78 7.22
N ARG A 91 -16.91 -5.13 7.44
CA ARG A 91 -18.06 -4.38 6.90
C ARG A 91 -18.14 -2.95 7.43
N ALA A 92 -17.86 -2.73 8.71
CA ALA A 92 -17.85 -1.40 9.31
C ALA A 92 -16.72 -0.53 8.72
N GLU A 93 -15.52 -1.11 8.51
CA GLU A 93 -14.40 -0.45 7.85
C GLU A 93 -14.69 -0.11 6.39
N LEU A 94 -15.24 -1.04 5.61
CA LEU A 94 -15.65 -0.79 4.21
C LEU A 94 -16.69 0.32 4.13
N SER A 95 -17.69 0.30 5.03
CA SER A 95 -18.69 1.37 5.14
C SER A 95 -18.03 2.72 5.50
N ALA A 96 -17.03 2.70 6.40
CA ALA A 96 -16.30 3.89 6.80
C ALA A 96 -15.41 4.45 5.68
N LEU A 97 -14.81 3.61 4.83
CA LEU A 97 -14.05 4.02 3.63
C LEU A 97 -14.97 4.63 2.55
N LEU A 98 -16.12 3.99 2.31
CA LEU A 98 -17.12 4.45 1.32
C LEU A 98 -17.94 5.65 1.81
N GLY A 99 -17.80 6.06 3.08
CA GLY A 99 -18.51 7.18 3.69
C GLY A 99 -20.00 6.93 3.96
N ARG A 100 -20.48 5.69 3.81
CA ARG A 100 -21.90 5.29 3.92
C ARG A 100 -22.03 3.80 4.27
N PRO A 101 -23.18 3.34 4.82
CA PRO A 101 -23.42 1.90 5.00
C PRO A 101 -23.28 1.12 3.69
N ALA A 102 -22.53 0.02 3.74
CA ALA A 102 -22.32 -0.90 2.62
C ALA A 102 -22.53 -2.37 3.05
N LEU A 103 -22.65 -3.25 2.06
CA LEU A 103 -23.06 -4.66 2.23
C LEU A 103 -24.39 -4.74 2.99
N VAL A 104 -25.32 -3.86 2.61
CA VAL A 104 -26.67 -3.71 3.21
C VAL A 104 -27.60 -4.81 2.73
N ALA A 105 -27.50 -5.22 1.46
CA ALA A 105 -28.14 -6.42 0.95
C ALA A 105 -27.30 -7.66 1.30
N PRO A 106 -27.91 -8.80 1.66
CA PRO A 106 -27.18 -10.00 2.02
C PRO A 106 -26.23 -10.49 0.91
N VAL A 107 -25.01 -10.87 1.31
CA VAL A 107 -23.99 -11.44 0.43
C VAL A 107 -23.69 -12.90 0.77
N LYS A 108 -23.21 -13.67 -0.21
CA LYS A 108 -22.84 -15.08 -0.05
C LYS A 108 -21.35 -15.25 -0.20
N VAL A 109 -20.75 -16.07 0.66
CA VAL A 109 -19.35 -16.47 0.58
C VAL A 109 -19.28 -17.97 0.37
N ARG A 110 -18.41 -18.43 -0.55
CA ARG A 110 -18.10 -19.86 -0.73
C ARG A 110 -16.61 -20.09 -0.57
N ILE A 111 -16.22 -20.96 0.36
CA ILE A 111 -14.80 -21.21 0.67
C ILE A 111 -14.44 -22.65 0.34
N ALA A 112 -13.77 -22.83 -0.80
CA ALA A 112 -13.16 -24.06 -1.26
C ALA A 112 -11.98 -24.48 -0.38
N ALA A 113 -11.62 -25.77 -0.38
CA ALA A 113 -10.39 -26.21 0.28
C ALA A 113 -9.16 -25.85 -0.55
N VAL A 114 -9.25 -25.99 -1.88
CA VAL A 114 -8.16 -25.69 -2.83
C VAL A 114 -8.67 -24.93 -4.07
N PRO A 115 -7.81 -24.20 -4.81
CA PRO A 115 -8.26 -23.33 -5.91
C PRO A 115 -8.93 -24.06 -7.07
N ALA A 116 -8.60 -25.35 -7.27
CA ALA A 116 -9.20 -26.19 -8.33
C ALA A 116 -10.68 -26.54 -8.09
N GLU A 117 -11.26 -26.14 -6.96
CA GLU A 117 -12.67 -26.39 -6.64
C GLU A 117 -13.55 -25.16 -6.89
N LEU A 118 -12.95 -23.99 -7.13
CA LEU A 118 -13.67 -22.71 -7.30
C LEU A 118 -14.59 -22.70 -8.52
N ASP A 119 -14.20 -23.39 -9.59
CA ASP A 119 -14.99 -23.50 -10.82
C ASP A 119 -16.37 -24.14 -10.59
N ASN A 120 -16.48 -25.02 -9.60
CA ASN A 120 -17.73 -25.67 -9.20
C ASN A 120 -18.62 -24.79 -8.30
N LEU A 121 -18.11 -23.65 -7.84
CA LEU A 121 -18.79 -22.72 -6.92
C LEU A 121 -19.35 -21.48 -7.65
N VAL A 122 -19.10 -21.33 -8.95
CA VAL A 122 -19.50 -20.16 -9.76
C VAL A 122 -20.29 -20.55 -11.01
N PRO A 123 -21.24 -19.72 -11.49
CA PRO A 123 -21.91 -19.96 -12.76
C PRO A 123 -20.95 -19.90 -13.97
N GLY A 124 -20.57 -21.06 -14.50
CA GLY A 124 -19.83 -21.18 -15.76
C GLY A 124 -18.31 -21.41 -15.66
N GLY A 125 -17.74 -21.54 -14.46
CA GLY A 125 -16.30 -21.78 -14.24
C GLY A 125 -15.41 -20.54 -14.43
N LEU A 126 -14.39 -20.37 -13.59
CA LEU A 126 -13.57 -19.15 -13.58
C LEU A 126 -12.75 -18.99 -14.87
N ALA A 127 -12.43 -17.74 -15.21
CA ALA A 127 -11.65 -17.38 -16.39
C ALA A 127 -10.15 -17.68 -16.18
N GLY A 128 -9.81 -18.97 -16.02
CA GLY A 128 -8.45 -19.42 -15.78
C GLY A 128 -8.01 -19.26 -14.32
N PRO A 129 -6.71 -19.02 -14.07
CA PRO A 129 -6.08 -19.51 -12.84
C PRO A 129 -6.17 -18.51 -11.66
N ALA A 130 -7.35 -18.36 -11.04
CA ALA A 130 -7.58 -17.51 -9.87
C ALA A 130 -7.55 -18.24 -8.49
N THR A 131 -7.46 -17.48 -7.39
CA THR A 131 -7.54 -17.98 -5.99
C THR A 131 -8.75 -17.46 -5.21
N ALA A 132 -9.33 -16.35 -5.66
CA ALA A 132 -10.57 -15.77 -5.20
C ALA A 132 -11.20 -14.98 -6.36
N ALA A 133 -12.50 -14.71 -6.29
CA ALA A 133 -13.25 -13.88 -7.25
C ALA A 133 -14.58 -13.42 -6.63
N SER A 134 -15.17 -12.35 -7.17
CA SER A 134 -16.43 -11.78 -6.68
C SER A 134 -17.35 -11.30 -7.80
N PHE A 135 -18.65 -11.30 -7.50
CA PHE A 135 -19.73 -11.16 -8.47
C PHE A 135 -20.79 -10.19 -7.95
N GLY A 136 -20.66 -8.91 -8.26
CA GLY A 136 -21.57 -7.86 -7.78
C GLY A 136 -23.05 -8.16 -8.06
N ALA A 137 -23.37 -8.59 -9.29
CA ALA A 137 -24.73 -8.96 -9.70
C ALA A 137 -25.32 -10.15 -8.91
N LEU A 138 -24.48 -11.10 -8.47
CA LEU A 138 -24.88 -12.27 -7.69
C LEU A 138 -24.78 -12.05 -6.16
N ARG A 139 -24.11 -10.97 -5.73
CA ARG A 139 -23.64 -10.75 -4.35
C ARG A 139 -22.84 -11.94 -3.80
N LEU A 140 -22.03 -12.56 -4.65
CA LEU A 140 -21.27 -13.77 -4.34
C LEU A 140 -19.77 -13.48 -4.32
N ALA A 141 -19.07 -13.94 -3.29
CA ALA A 141 -17.61 -14.06 -3.26
C ALA A 141 -17.22 -15.54 -3.16
N VAL A 142 -16.21 -15.97 -3.92
CA VAL A 142 -15.64 -17.31 -3.83
C VAL A 142 -14.15 -17.23 -3.51
N LEU A 143 -13.67 -18.04 -2.58
CA LEU A 143 -12.28 -18.02 -2.09
C LEU A 143 -11.74 -19.43 -1.91
N SER A 144 -10.47 -19.64 -2.25
CA SER A 144 -9.74 -20.84 -1.81
C SER A 144 -9.15 -20.59 -0.43
N ALA A 145 -9.41 -21.49 0.52
CA ALA A 145 -8.68 -21.46 1.78
C ALA A 145 -7.18 -21.66 1.53
N SER A 146 -6.79 -22.71 0.81
CA SER A 146 -5.37 -23.01 0.56
C SER A 146 -4.74 -22.02 -0.42
N PRO A 147 -3.49 -21.56 -0.16
CA PRO A 147 -2.69 -20.86 -1.16
C PRO A 147 -2.36 -21.80 -2.32
N ARG A 148 -1.81 -21.26 -3.40
CA ARG A 148 -1.31 -22.07 -4.51
C ARG A 148 0.13 -22.52 -4.27
N PRO A 149 0.48 -23.77 -4.60
CA PRO A 149 1.88 -24.17 -4.70
C PRO A 149 2.66 -23.21 -5.61
N GLY A 150 3.77 -22.65 -5.11
CA GLY A 150 4.62 -21.74 -5.87
C GLY A 150 4.14 -20.29 -6.01
N VAL A 151 3.07 -19.88 -5.32
CA VAL A 151 2.58 -18.47 -5.33
C VAL A 151 2.50 -17.91 -3.92
N ASP A 152 3.08 -16.72 -3.72
CA ASP A 152 2.87 -15.84 -2.55
C ASP A 152 1.41 -15.33 -2.53
N ALA A 153 0.44 -16.22 -2.31
CA ALA A 153 -0.97 -15.85 -2.16
C ALA A 153 -1.15 -14.86 -0.98
N PRO A 154 -2.12 -13.93 -1.05
CA PRO A 154 -2.49 -13.14 0.12
C PRO A 154 -2.99 -14.03 1.25
N ASP A 155 -2.99 -13.51 2.48
CA ASP A 155 -3.69 -14.21 3.56
C ASP A 155 -5.20 -14.33 3.25
N LEU A 156 -5.84 -15.38 3.78
CA LEU A 156 -7.25 -15.66 3.53
C LEU A 156 -8.17 -14.54 4.03
N GLU A 157 -7.82 -13.86 5.13
CA GLU A 157 -8.59 -12.70 5.60
C GLU A 157 -8.36 -11.47 4.72
N SER A 158 -7.14 -11.28 4.18
CA SER A 158 -6.87 -10.22 3.20
C SER A 158 -7.58 -10.47 1.87
N ALA A 159 -7.67 -11.72 1.41
CA ALA A 159 -8.43 -12.08 0.22
C ALA A 159 -9.93 -11.85 0.46
N PHE A 160 -10.44 -12.24 1.62
CA PHE A 160 -11.84 -11.98 2.00
C PHE A 160 -12.18 -10.48 2.06
N ARG A 161 -11.28 -9.66 2.62
CA ARG A 161 -11.41 -8.19 2.66
C ARG A 161 -11.31 -7.56 1.26
N HIS A 162 -10.58 -8.18 0.34
CA HIS A 162 -10.51 -7.78 -1.08
C HIS A 162 -11.84 -8.08 -1.80
N GLU A 163 -12.34 -9.31 -1.74
CA GLU A 163 -13.62 -9.68 -2.39
C GLU A 163 -14.83 -8.92 -1.81
N LEU A 164 -14.86 -8.70 -0.48
CA LEU A 164 -15.90 -7.86 0.12
C LEU A 164 -15.80 -6.38 -0.29
N ALA A 165 -14.61 -5.87 -0.59
CA ALA A 165 -14.45 -4.50 -1.09
C ALA A 165 -15.03 -4.34 -2.50
N HIS A 166 -14.81 -5.31 -3.39
CA HIS A 166 -15.44 -5.37 -4.71
C HIS A 166 -16.97 -5.36 -4.61
N LEU A 167 -17.54 -6.26 -3.80
CA LEU A 167 -19.00 -6.33 -3.57
C LEU A 167 -19.57 -5.06 -2.92
N ALA A 168 -18.83 -4.43 -2.00
CA ALA A 168 -19.25 -3.20 -1.34
C ALA A 168 -19.25 -2.00 -2.31
N LEU A 169 -18.24 -1.89 -3.16
CA LEU A 169 -18.15 -0.85 -4.18
C LEU A 169 -19.25 -1.00 -5.24
N ASP A 170 -19.54 -2.22 -5.66
CA ASP A 170 -20.63 -2.54 -6.58
C ASP A 170 -22.01 -2.22 -5.98
N GLU A 171 -22.24 -2.51 -4.69
CA GLU A 171 -23.50 -2.16 -4.04
C GLU A 171 -23.73 -0.65 -4.01
N VAL A 172 -22.73 0.15 -3.62
CA VAL A 172 -22.88 1.61 -3.50
C VAL A 172 -22.92 2.33 -4.84
N THR A 173 -22.21 1.82 -5.86
CA THR A 173 -22.31 2.34 -7.25
C THR A 173 -23.52 1.78 -8.01
N GLY A 174 -24.22 0.79 -7.45
CA GLY A 174 -25.42 0.20 -8.08
C GLY A 174 -25.11 -0.70 -9.27
N GLY A 175 -23.90 -1.25 -9.35
CA GLY A 175 -23.44 -2.06 -10.49
C GLY A 175 -22.96 -1.24 -11.70
N ALA A 176 -22.70 0.06 -11.54
CA ALA A 176 -22.19 0.90 -12.61
C ALA A 176 -20.86 0.37 -13.21
N PRO A 177 -20.59 0.62 -14.51
CA PRO A 177 -19.31 0.29 -15.10
C PRO A 177 -18.22 1.24 -14.58
N LEU A 178 -17.08 0.67 -14.18
CA LEU A 178 -15.92 1.39 -13.65
C LEU A 178 -14.65 0.98 -14.43
N PRO A 179 -13.61 1.83 -14.48
CA PRO A 179 -12.27 1.41 -14.89
C PRO A 179 -11.71 0.37 -13.93
N ARG A 180 -10.94 -0.59 -14.46
CA ARG A 180 -10.25 -1.61 -13.66
C ARG A 180 -9.37 -1.00 -12.59
N TRP A 181 -8.63 0.08 -12.90
CA TRP A 181 -7.74 0.72 -11.92
C TRP A 181 -8.48 1.23 -10.69
N PHE A 182 -9.74 1.65 -10.83
CA PHE A 182 -10.52 2.17 -9.72
C PHE A 182 -11.07 1.04 -8.83
N HIS A 183 -11.60 -0.02 -9.44
CA HIS A 183 -12.18 -1.18 -8.76
C HIS A 183 -11.08 -2.00 -8.04
N GLU A 184 -10.03 -2.37 -8.77
CA GLU A 184 -8.82 -3.03 -8.22
C GLU A 184 -8.10 -2.14 -7.21
N GLY A 185 -7.95 -0.85 -7.50
CA GLY A 185 -7.33 0.12 -6.59
C GLY A 185 -8.07 0.19 -5.26
N PHE A 186 -9.40 0.20 -5.28
CA PHE A 186 -10.22 0.23 -4.07
C PHE A 186 -10.05 -1.06 -3.27
N ALA A 187 -10.17 -2.22 -3.91
CA ALA A 187 -10.07 -3.50 -3.21
C ALA A 187 -8.65 -3.81 -2.71
N VAL A 188 -7.59 -3.39 -3.41
CA VAL A 188 -6.19 -3.52 -2.94
C VAL A 188 -5.86 -2.49 -1.85
N HIS A 189 -6.48 -1.30 -1.86
CA HIS A 189 -6.40 -0.34 -0.75
C HIS A 189 -7.09 -0.88 0.49
N ALA A 190 -8.36 -1.29 0.36
CA ALA A 190 -9.20 -1.80 1.44
C ALA A 190 -8.66 -3.10 2.05
N ALA A 191 -8.11 -4.03 1.25
CA ALA A 191 -7.49 -5.25 1.78
C ALA A 191 -6.33 -4.97 2.75
N GLY A 192 -5.53 -3.93 2.51
CA GLY A 192 -4.49 -3.45 3.43
C GLY A 192 -3.21 -4.29 3.48
N GLU A 193 -3.26 -5.62 3.31
CA GLU A 193 -2.06 -6.48 3.29
C GLU A 193 -1.05 -5.97 2.25
N ARG A 194 0.25 -6.19 2.50
CA ARG A 194 1.36 -5.72 1.65
C ARG A 194 1.47 -4.20 1.49
N ALA A 195 0.77 -3.37 2.28
CA ALA A 195 0.87 -1.91 2.22
C ALA A 195 2.31 -1.40 2.25
N ALA A 196 3.17 -1.91 3.14
CA ALA A 196 4.60 -1.57 3.17
C ALA A 196 5.34 -1.96 1.87
N ARG A 197 5.05 -3.14 1.30
CA ARG A 197 5.63 -3.61 0.02
C ARG A 197 5.07 -2.85 -1.20
N ARG A 198 3.85 -2.29 -1.13
CA ARG A 198 3.31 -1.33 -2.12
C ARG A 198 3.99 0.02 -1.99
N ALA A 199 4.05 0.58 -0.79
CA ALA A 199 4.71 1.84 -0.48
C ALA A 199 6.19 1.84 -0.91
N GLN A 200 6.93 0.76 -0.65
CA GLN A 200 8.31 0.59 -1.11
C GLN A 200 8.40 0.55 -2.66
N ARG A 201 7.54 -0.21 -3.33
CA ARG A 201 7.49 -0.24 -4.82
C ARG A 201 7.18 1.13 -5.40
N LEU A 202 6.20 1.84 -4.85
CA LEU A 202 5.79 3.18 -5.29
C LEU A 202 6.88 4.21 -5.00
N SER A 203 7.58 4.12 -3.86
CA SER A 203 8.77 4.93 -3.56
C SER A 203 9.85 4.72 -4.61
N VAL A 204 10.19 3.48 -4.95
CA VAL A 204 11.23 3.17 -5.96
C VAL A 204 10.80 3.60 -7.36
N ALA A 205 9.51 3.52 -7.70
CA ALA A 205 8.96 4.04 -8.95
C ALA A 205 9.05 5.57 -9.01
N ALA A 206 8.63 6.28 -7.95
CA ALA A 206 8.73 7.74 -7.83
C ALA A 206 10.18 8.23 -7.96
N LEU A 207 11.12 7.60 -7.24
CA LEU A 207 12.55 7.94 -7.29
C LEU A 207 13.22 7.69 -8.66
N ARG A 208 12.59 6.86 -9.52
CA ARG A 208 13.05 6.60 -10.89
C ARG A 208 12.29 7.40 -11.94
N GLY A 209 11.28 8.18 -11.57
CA GLY A 209 10.37 8.82 -12.52
C GLY A 209 9.40 7.85 -13.23
N HIS A 210 9.28 6.61 -12.76
CA HIS A 210 8.46 5.54 -13.35
C HIS A 210 7.02 5.52 -12.79
N LEU A 211 6.46 6.68 -12.41
CA LEU A 211 5.04 6.80 -12.07
C LEU A 211 4.22 7.04 -13.33
N LEU A 212 3.26 6.15 -13.59
CA LEU A 212 2.39 6.21 -14.76
C LEU A 212 1.51 7.48 -14.69
N PRO A 213 1.17 8.11 -15.82
CA PRO A 213 -0.02 8.96 -15.91
C PRO A 213 -1.27 8.20 -15.45
N LEU A 214 -2.27 8.90 -14.88
CA LEU A 214 -3.54 8.25 -14.51
C LEU A 214 -4.26 7.68 -15.75
N ASP A 215 -4.11 8.35 -16.90
CA ASP A 215 -4.65 7.95 -18.19
C ASP A 215 -4.10 6.59 -18.67
N ASP A 216 -2.83 6.30 -18.35
CA ASP A 216 -2.14 5.06 -18.75
C ASP A 216 -2.43 3.88 -17.80
N LEU A 217 -3.05 4.10 -16.63
CA LEU A 217 -3.28 3.05 -15.64
C LEU A 217 -4.15 1.91 -16.19
N GLU A 218 -5.24 2.24 -16.89
CA GLU A 218 -6.18 1.24 -17.40
C GLU A 218 -5.52 0.33 -18.45
N ALA A 219 -4.77 0.91 -19.38
CA ALA A 219 -4.00 0.18 -20.38
C ALA A 219 -2.87 -0.65 -19.75
N SER A 220 -2.18 -0.09 -18.75
CA SER A 220 -1.09 -0.78 -18.02
C SER A 220 -1.58 -2.00 -17.26
N LEU A 221 -2.83 -1.99 -16.78
CA LEU A 221 -3.47 -3.15 -16.14
C LEU A 221 -3.92 -4.21 -17.15
N ALA A 222 -4.27 -3.82 -18.38
CA ALA A 222 -4.69 -4.76 -19.42
C ALA A 222 -3.55 -5.67 -19.92
N GLY A 223 -2.29 -5.20 -19.88
CA GLY A 223 -1.10 -5.96 -20.28
C GLY A 223 -0.34 -6.68 -19.16
N ALA A 224 -0.83 -6.67 -17.91
CA ALA A 224 -0.07 -7.14 -16.75
C ALA A 224 -0.10 -8.68 -16.57
N ALA A 225 1.04 -9.35 -16.79
CA ALA A 225 1.18 -10.80 -16.60
C ALA A 225 1.18 -11.25 -15.11
N ASP A 226 1.60 -10.37 -14.19
CA ASP A 226 1.35 -10.50 -12.75
C ASP A 226 0.68 -9.19 -12.26
N PRO A 227 -0.65 -9.21 -12.06
CA PRO A 227 -1.39 -8.09 -11.48
C PRO A 227 -0.81 -7.61 -10.15
N ALA A 228 -0.55 -8.51 -9.21
CA ALA A 228 -0.18 -8.20 -7.83
C ALA A 228 1.25 -7.63 -7.69
N ALA A 229 2.17 -8.03 -8.57
CA ALA A 229 3.53 -7.50 -8.63
C ALA A 229 3.64 -6.15 -9.37
N SER A 230 2.69 -5.81 -10.24
CA SER A 230 2.75 -4.62 -11.09
C SER A 230 2.88 -3.28 -10.32
N VAL A 231 3.49 -2.29 -10.96
CA VAL A 231 3.47 -0.89 -10.48
C VAL A 231 2.06 -0.31 -10.61
N ALA A 232 1.30 -0.70 -11.64
CA ALA A 232 -0.06 -0.21 -11.90
C ALA A 232 -1.03 -0.53 -10.74
N HIS A 233 -1.07 -1.75 -10.20
CA HIS A 233 -1.88 -2.04 -9.00
C HIS A 233 -1.38 -1.30 -7.75
N ALA A 234 -0.06 -1.16 -7.57
CA ALA A 234 0.50 -0.45 -6.43
C ALA A 234 0.17 1.06 -6.46
N GLN A 235 0.19 1.66 -7.64
CA GLN A 235 -0.21 3.04 -7.89
C GLN A 235 -1.72 3.23 -7.74
N SER A 236 -2.54 2.36 -8.37
CA SER A 236 -4.01 2.40 -8.29
C SER A 236 -4.51 2.41 -6.84
N ALA A 237 -3.95 1.56 -5.99
CA ALA A 237 -4.30 1.51 -4.57
C ALA A 237 -3.86 2.77 -3.78
N ASP A 238 -2.78 3.44 -4.18
CA ASP A 238 -2.34 4.68 -3.53
C ASP A 238 -3.10 5.92 -4.02
N VAL A 239 -3.57 5.93 -5.26
CA VAL A 239 -4.52 6.92 -5.79
C VAL A 239 -5.85 6.80 -5.06
N LEU A 240 -6.37 5.57 -4.88
CA LEU A 240 -7.62 5.37 -4.12
C LEU A 240 -7.48 5.77 -2.65
N ARG A 241 -6.35 5.43 -1.99
CA ARG A 241 -6.02 5.99 -0.66
C ARG A 241 -6.07 7.52 -0.70
N PHE A 242 -5.36 8.17 -1.63
CA PHE A 242 -5.33 9.64 -1.73
C PHE A 242 -6.73 10.23 -1.84
N LEU A 243 -7.59 9.65 -2.67
CA LEU A 243 -8.98 10.10 -2.87
C LEU A 243 -9.84 9.92 -1.60
N ILE A 244 -9.63 8.88 -0.80
CA ILE A 244 -10.45 8.51 0.38
C ILE A 244 -9.94 9.12 1.70
N GLU A 245 -8.66 9.47 1.79
CA GLU A 245 -7.99 9.83 3.05
C GLU A 245 -8.27 11.27 3.51
N GLY A 246 -8.55 11.42 4.81
CA GLY A 246 -8.83 12.70 5.46
C GLY A 246 -10.07 13.42 4.91
N GLU A 247 -9.97 14.74 4.80
CA GLU A 247 -11.04 15.66 4.34
C GLU A 247 -11.57 15.39 2.92
N ARG A 248 -10.93 14.49 2.15
CA ARG A 248 -11.36 14.15 0.79
C ARG A 248 -12.47 13.09 0.73
N ARG A 249 -12.75 12.37 1.82
CA ARG A 249 -13.78 11.32 1.86
C ARG A 249 -15.20 11.78 1.48
N PRO A 250 -15.69 12.98 1.88
CA PRO A 250 -17.00 13.47 1.44
C PRO A 250 -17.05 13.74 -0.07
N SER A 251 -15.93 14.08 -0.71
CA SER A 251 -15.83 14.17 -2.17
C SER A 251 -15.83 12.79 -2.83
N PHE A 252 -15.13 11.81 -2.24
CA PHE A 252 -15.18 10.41 -2.72
C PHE A 252 -16.61 9.87 -2.72
N THR A 253 -17.33 10.06 -1.61
CA THR A 253 -18.72 9.61 -1.44
C THR A 253 -19.65 10.25 -2.48
N ARG A 254 -19.52 11.57 -2.70
CA ARG A 254 -20.29 12.31 -3.73
C ARG A 254 -19.96 11.85 -5.15
N ALA A 255 -18.71 11.49 -5.45
CA ALA A 255 -18.35 10.91 -6.74
C ALA A 255 -19.05 9.55 -6.95
N LEU A 256 -19.09 8.69 -5.93
CA LEU A 256 -19.81 7.41 -6.00
C LEU A 256 -21.34 7.59 -6.16
N ASP A 257 -21.94 8.59 -5.51
CA ASP A 257 -23.36 8.95 -5.72
C ASP A 257 -23.61 9.43 -7.16
N ALA A 258 -22.72 10.23 -7.75
CA ALA A 258 -22.83 10.68 -9.13
C ALA A 258 -22.66 9.51 -10.13
N VAL A 259 -21.71 8.60 -9.89
CA VAL A 259 -21.56 7.36 -10.68
C VAL A 259 -22.81 6.48 -10.58
N ARG A 260 -23.39 6.34 -9.37
CA ARG A 260 -24.66 5.61 -9.17
C ARG A 260 -25.83 6.25 -9.94
N ALA A 261 -25.81 7.58 -10.10
CA ALA A 261 -26.78 8.32 -10.91
C ALA A 261 -26.51 8.24 -12.44
N GLY A 262 -25.46 7.52 -12.87
CA GLY A 262 -25.12 7.30 -14.28
C GLY A 262 -24.05 8.24 -14.86
N ALA A 263 -23.40 9.08 -14.05
CA ALA A 263 -22.29 9.91 -14.52
C ALA A 263 -21.03 9.06 -14.79
N PRO A 264 -20.23 9.38 -15.83
CA PRO A 264 -18.91 8.78 -16.00
C PRO A 264 -18.00 9.05 -14.79
N LEU A 265 -17.15 8.09 -14.41
CA LEU A 265 -16.29 8.23 -13.22
C LEU A 265 -15.35 9.46 -13.30
N ALA A 266 -14.84 9.79 -14.48
CA ALA A 266 -13.98 10.97 -14.66
C ALA A 266 -14.72 12.25 -14.27
N ASP A 267 -15.85 12.52 -14.92
CA ASP A 267 -16.74 13.66 -14.68
C ASP A 267 -17.19 13.71 -13.21
N ALA A 268 -17.55 12.56 -12.64
CA ALA A 268 -17.96 12.43 -11.25
C ALA A 268 -16.86 12.80 -10.25
N LEU A 269 -15.60 12.42 -10.52
CA LEU A 269 -14.44 12.82 -9.73
C LEU A 269 -14.14 14.31 -9.90
N GLU A 270 -14.13 14.84 -11.12
CA GLU A 270 -13.82 16.26 -11.35
C GLU A 270 -14.83 17.19 -10.68
N VAL A 271 -16.13 16.88 -10.81
CA VAL A 271 -17.21 17.65 -10.15
C VAL A 271 -17.17 17.51 -8.63
N ALA A 272 -16.96 16.30 -8.09
CA ALA A 272 -17.01 16.10 -6.64
C ALA A 272 -15.77 16.66 -5.91
N TYR A 273 -14.62 16.72 -6.56
CA TYR A 273 -13.38 17.28 -6.01
C TYR A 273 -13.13 18.74 -6.40
N ALA A 274 -13.92 19.30 -7.34
CA ALA A 274 -13.76 20.65 -7.89
C ALA A 274 -12.33 20.90 -8.43
N SER A 275 -11.79 19.92 -9.16
CA SER A 275 -10.40 19.88 -9.66
C SER A 275 -10.37 18.99 -10.91
N THR A 276 -9.56 19.31 -11.92
CA THR A 276 -9.45 18.43 -13.11
C THR A 276 -8.71 17.13 -12.75
N ARG A 277 -8.83 16.10 -13.61
CA ARG A 277 -8.05 14.86 -13.53
C ARG A 277 -6.54 15.14 -13.48
N HIS A 278 -6.08 16.17 -14.19
CA HIS A 278 -4.68 16.59 -14.18
C HIS A 278 -4.27 17.21 -12.82
N ASP A 279 -5.10 18.09 -12.26
CA ASP A 279 -4.84 18.69 -10.93
C ASP A 279 -4.84 17.61 -9.82
N LEU A 280 -5.75 16.63 -9.92
CA LEU A 280 -5.81 15.47 -9.02
C LEU A 280 -4.55 14.59 -9.15
N GLU A 281 -4.05 14.37 -10.37
CA GLU A 281 -2.78 13.65 -10.58
C GLU A 281 -1.58 14.43 -10.00
N LEU A 282 -1.49 15.74 -10.23
CA LEU A 282 -0.42 16.58 -9.69
C LEU A 282 -0.45 16.58 -8.15
N ALA A 283 -1.62 16.77 -7.54
CA ALA A 283 -1.79 16.76 -6.09
C ALA A 283 -1.50 15.37 -5.47
N TRP A 284 -1.81 14.29 -6.18
CA TRP A 284 -1.42 12.93 -5.78
C TRP A 284 0.10 12.70 -5.90
N ARG A 285 0.74 13.10 -7.01
CA ARG A 285 2.19 13.00 -7.20
C ARG A 285 2.96 13.79 -6.12
N ASP A 286 2.45 14.96 -5.73
CA ASP A 286 2.96 15.80 -4.65
C ASP A 286 2.74 15.19 -3.25
N ASP A 287 1.61 14.51 -3.02
CA ASP A 287 1.38 13.68 -1.82
C ASP A 287 2.33 12.47 -1.74
N VAL A 288 2.58 11.78 -2.85
CA VAL A 288 3.62 10.72 -2.97
C VAL A 288 5.01 11.29 -2.69
N ALA A 289 5.34 12.46 -3.25
CA ALA A 289 6.62 13.13 -3.02
C ALA A 289 6.82 13.52 -1.55
N ARG A 290 5.78 14.01 -0.85
CA ARG A 290 5.84 14.26 0.60
C ARG A 290 6.03 12.98 1.41
N ARG A 291 5.22 11.95 1.16
CA ARG A 291 5.22 10.70 1.95
C ARG A 291 6.47 9.83 1.77
N TYR A 292 7.22 10.00 0.67
CA TYR A 292 8.39 9.18 0.37
C TYR A 292 9.69 9.97 0.11
N GLY A 293 9.63 11.29 -0.05
CA GLY A 293 10.78 12.15 -0.37
C GLY A 293 11.87 12.21 0.71
N PHE A 294 11.58 11.82 1.96
CA PHE A 294 12.61 11.71 3.01
C PHE A 294 13.48 10.45 2.86
N LEU A 295 13.01 9.40 2.19
CA LEU A 295 13.76 8.14 1.99
C LEU A 295 15.08 8.33 1.22
N PRO A 296 15.16 9.04 0.07
CA PRO A 296 16.43 9.28 -0.62
C PRO A 296 17.37 10.19 0.19
N VAL A 297 16.83 11.16 0.95
CA VAL A 297 17.64 12.03 1.82
C VAL A 297 18.28 11.20 2.93
N LEU A 298 17.49 10.38 3.63
CA LEU A 298 17.97 9.47 4.68
C LEU A 298 18.97 8.45 4.12
N ALA A 299 18.69 7.83 2.98
CA ALA A 299 19.60 6.90 2.33
C ALA A 299 20.93 7.57 1.92
N GLY A 300 20.88 8.79 1.39
CA GLY A 300 22.06 9.60 1.08
C GLY A 300 22.87 9.96 2.33
N SER A 301 22.21 10.36 3.43
CA SER A 301 22.86 10.62 4.71
C SER A 301 23.51 9.37 5.31
N LEU A 302 22.86 8.21 5.22
CA LEU A 302 23.42 6.93 5.70
C LEU A 302 24.59 6.45 4.84
N LEU A 303 24.53 6.62 3.51
CA LEU A 303 25.66 6.34 2.61
C LEU A 303 26.85 7.28 2.90
N LEU A 304 26.60 8.58 3.11
CA LEU A 304 27.62 9.55 3.47
C LEU A 304 28.26 9.20 4.83
N LEU A 305 27.46 8.84 5.84
CA LEU A 305 27.95 8.38 7.14
C LEU A 305 28.79 7.09 7.00
N GLY A 306 28.34 6.13 6.21
CA GLY A 306 29.09 4.90 5.91
C GLY A 306 30.43 5.17 5.24
N LEU A 307 30.48 6.07 4.26
CA LEU A 307 31.72 6.52 3.61
C LEU A 307 32.67 7.23 4.60
N ILE A 308 32.13 8.06 5.51
CA ILE A 308 32.92 8.71 6.57
C ILE A 308 33.51 7.66 7.53
N VAL A 309 32.73 6.66 7.97
CA VAL A 309 33.20 5.58 8.85
C VAL A 309 34.26 4.71 8.17
N VAL A 310 34.04 4.30 6.92
CA VAL A 310 35.03 3.52 6.14
C VAL A 310 36.31 4.34 5.90
N GLY A 311 36.18 5.63 5.59
CA GLY A 311 37.32 6.54 5.45
C GLY A 311 38.11 6.71 6.76
N ALA A 312 37.43 6.86 7.90
CA ALA A 312 38.05 6.95 9.21
C ALA A 312 38.80 5.66 9.59
N LEU A 313 38.17 4.50 9.40
CA LEU A 313 38.79 3.17 9.63
C LEU A 313 39.99 2.94 8.68
N GLY A 314 39.89 3.38 7.42
CA GLY A 314 41.00 3.36 6.47
C GLY A 314 42.18 4.22 6.94
N MET A 315 41.93 5.47 7.32
CA MET A 315 42.94 6.37 7.90
C MET A 315 43.56 5.79 9.18
N GLN A 316 42.77 5.19 10.06
CA GLN A 316 43.26 4.55 11.28
C GLN A 316 44.21 3.38 10.96
N ARG A 317 43.81 2.49 10.04
CA ARG A 317 44.66 1.37 9.59
C ARG A 317 45.95 1.85 8.91
N LEU A 318 45.90 2.93 8.14
CA LEU A 318 47.10 3.55 7.53
C LEU A 318 48.01 4.20 8.58
N ARG A 319 47.45 4.86 9.61
CA ARG A 319 48.22 5.46 10.72
C ARG A 319 48.90 4.42 11.61
N VAL A 320 48.29 3.24 11.78
CA VAL A 320 48.91 2.09 12.48
C VAL A 320 50.01 1.45 11.62
N ARG A 321 49.85 1.42 10.28
CA ARG A 321 50.87 0.96 9.32
C ARG A 321 52.01 1.97 9.07
N LYS A 322 52.44 2.74 10.08
CA LYS A 322 53.70 3.50 9.98
C LYS A 322 54.86 2.52 9.75
N PRO A 323 55.72 2.73 8.74
CA PRO A 323 56.88 1.86 8.55
C PRO A 323 57.84 1.97 9.73
N ALA A 324 58.51 0.86 10.06
CA ALA A 324 59.58 0.87 11.05
C ALA A 324 60.67 1.87 10.63
N ALA A 325 61.24 2.60 11.60
CA ALA A 325 62.24 3.62 11.32
C ALA A 325 63.47 3.00 10.65
N PRO A 326 64.05 3.64 9.60
CA PRO A 326 65.23 3.12 8.94
C PRO A 326 66.42 3.05 9.91
N PRO A 327 67.27 2.01 9.83
CA PRO A 327 68.38 1.83 10.76
C PRO A 327 69.38 3.01 10.67
N ALA A 328 69.80 3.52 11.83
CA ALA A 328 70.64 4.71 11.91
C ALA A 328 72.07 4.45 11.36
N PRO A 329 72.65 5.37 10.58
CA PRO A 329 73.98 5.19 10.00
C PRO A 329 75.08 5.25 11.09
N HIS A 330 76.03 4.31 11.03
CA HIS A 330 77.13 4.23 11.99
C HIS A 330 78.06 5.46 11.94
N ARG A 331 77.97 6.31 12.95
CA ARG A 331 78.76 7.55 13.08
C ARG A 331 80.20 7.23 13.53
N ARG A 332 81.18 7.45 12.66
CA ARG A 332 82.61 7.35 13.03
C ARG A 332 82.99 8.42 14.06
N LEU A 333 83.75 8.05 15.09
CA LEU A 333 84.25 8.97 16.12
C LEU A 333 85.47 9.77 15.65
N ARG A 334 85.55 11.05 16.04
CA ARG A 334 86.84 11.66 16.42
C ARG A 334 86.67 12.87 17.36
N ALA A 335 87.34 12.78 18.51
CA ALA A 335 87.85 13.82 19.42
C ALA A 335 86.99 15.05 19.82
N ALA A 336 86.96 15.32 21.14
CA ALA A 336 86.73 16.63 21.75
C ALA A 336 87.58 16.74 23.05
N PRO A 337 88.25 17.88 23.33
CA PRO A 337 89.03 18.11 24.56
C PRO A 337 88.20 18.76 25.71
N GLU A 338 88.78 18.82 26.91
CA GLU A 338 88.12 19.27 28.16
C GLU A 338 88.11 20.78 28.42
N THR A 339 87.18 21.26 29.27
CA THR A 339 87.38 22.04 30.54
C THR A 339 85.99 22.41 31.12
N ARG A 340 85.64 22.23 32.41
CA ARG A 340 86.07 22.87 33.70
C ARG A 340 85.71 24.39 33.80
N HIS A 341 85.10 24.94 34.87
CA HIS A 341 84.52 24.37 36.11
C HIS A 341 83.76 25.44 36.98
N ARG A 342 82.67 25.06 37.70
CA ARG A 342 82.09 25.73 38.92
C ARG A 342 81.52 27.18 38.78
N PRO A 343 80.85 27.81 39.80
CA PRO A 343 80.59 27.43 41.21
C PRO A 343 79.08 27.18 41.58
N ALA A 344 78.53 27.73 42.69
CA ALA A 344 77.20 27.40 43.27
C ALA A 344 76.68 28.43 44.33
N ARG A 345 75.54 28.15 45.01
CA ARG A 345 74.75 28.88 46.09
C ARG A 345 73.47 29.57 45.57
N ALA A 346 72.24 29.44 46.10
CA ALA A 346 71.60 28.71 47.22
C ALA A 346 71.60 29.32 48.65
N SER A 347 70.41 29.44 49.26
CA SER A 347 70.12 29.60 50.72
C SER A 347 68.62 29.27 51.00
N THR A 348 68.28 28.24 51.80
CA THR A 348 67.76 28.26 53.22
C THR A 348 66.34 28.79 53.43
N ALA A 349 65.46 28.21 54.26
CA ALA A 349 65.45 27.01 55.13
C ALA A 349 63.94 26.63 55.41
N GLN A 350 63.48 25.66 56.22
CA GLN A 350 64.01 24.69 57.21
C GLN A 350 63.78 23.23 56.69
N LEU A 351 64.11 22.08 57.32
CA LEU A 351 64.36 21.59 58.69
C LEU A 351 63.07 21.36 59.57
N VAL A 352 62.94 20.29 60.39
CA VAL A 352 63.58 18.94 60.38
C VAL A 352 62.79 17.94 61.27
N ALA A 353 63.01 16.61 61.09
CA ALA A 353 62.59 15.48 61.95
C ALA A 353 61.07 15.12 62.00
N THR A 354 60.64 13.86 62.28
CA THR A 354 61.35 12.61 62.63
C THR A 354 60.69 11.35 62.02
N LEU A 355 61.37 10.19 62.07
CA LEU A 355 60.84 8.85 61.71
C LEU A 355 59.76 8.37 62.71
N GLY A 356 58.85 7.43 62.32
CA GLY A 356 57.76 7.01 63.25
C GLY A 356 57.00 5.66 63.08
N ALA A 357 57.03 4.97 61.92
CA ALA A 357 56.50 3.60 61.70
C ALA A 357 54.96 3.31 61.84
N ARG A 358 54.56 2.13 61.32
CA ARG A 358 53.23 1.44 61.33
C ARG A 358 52.11 2.07 60.45
N HIS A 359 51.13 1.33 59.88
CA HIS A 359 51.04 0.06 59.11
C HIS A 359 49.57 -0.46 59.12
N ARG A 360 49.05 -0.93 57.96
CA ARG A 360 47.79 -1.68 57.71
C ARG A 360 46.48 -0.88 57.47
N GLY A 361 45.57 -1.49 56.68
CA GLY A 361 44.33 -0.93 56.11
C GLY A 361 44.49 -0.68 54.60
N GLU A 362 44.34 -1.62 53.65
CA GLU A 362 43.58 -2.88 53.53
C GLU A 362 42.15 -2.73 52.97
N ALA A 363 42.07 -2.57 51.65
CA ALA A 363 40.98 -2.88 50.71
C ALA A 363 41.59 -2.71 49.29
N ASP A 364 41.84 -3.76 48.50
CA ASP A 364 40.92 -4.68 47.81
C ASP A 364 40.23 -4.05 46.57
N GLY A 365 40.26 -4.64 45.36
CA GLY A 365 41.07 -5.79 44.95
C GLY A 365 40.52 -6.71 43.85
N ASP A 366 40.09 -6.21 42.68
CA ASP A 366 39.80 -7.12 41.55
C ASP A 366 40.27 -6.59 40.17
N MET A 367 40.68 -7.53 39.31
CA MET A 367 41.21 -7.33 37.96
C MET A 367 40.50 -8.29 36.99
N GLY A 368 39.52 -7.77 36.25
CA GLY A 368 38.65 -8.56 35.39
C GLY A 368 39.36 -9.35 34.28
N VAL A 369 39.20 -10.68 34.33
CA VAL A 369 39.67 -11.68 33.35
C VAL A 369 39.19 -11.36 31.91
N PRO A 370 40.02 -11.60 30.86
CA PRO A 370 39.67 -11.33 29.48
C PRO A 370 38.46 -12.14 28.96
N LYS A 371 37.73 -11.54 28.01
CA LYS A 371 36.53 -12.12 27.37
C LYS A 371 36.72 -12.20 25.86
N VAL A 372 36.12 -13.22 25.25
CA VAL A 372 36.11 -13.45 23.79
C VAL A 372 34.68 -13.64 23.32
N GLU A 373 34.36 -13.13 22.13
CA GLU A 373 33.05 -13.27 21.49
C GLU A 373 33.02 -14.47 20.54
N HIS A 374 31.95 -15.27 20.60
CA HIS A 374 31.66 -16.32 19.62
C HIS A 374 30.15 -16.41 19.40
N ASN A 375 29.70 -16.49 18.15
CA ASN A 375 28.28 -16.52 17.76
C ASN A 375 27.39 -15.42 18.41
N GLY A 376 27.95 -14.24 18.67
CA GLY A 376 27.23 -13.11 19.28
C GLY A 376 27.01 -13.23 20.80
N GLN A 377 27.69 -14.17 21.47
CA GLN A 377 27.71 -14.29 22.93
C GLN A 377 29.14 -14.17 23.47
N TRP A 378 29.25 -13.64 24.69
CA TRP A 378 30.52 -13.39 25.37
C TRP A 378 30.87 -14.55 26.30
N HIS A 379 32.08 -15.09 26.14
CA HIS A 379 32.63 -16.12 27.00
C HIS A 379 33.88 -15.61 27.73
N THR A 380 33.98 -15.88 29.03
CA THR A 380 35.24 -15.84 29.79
C THR A 380 35.98 -17.16 29.59
N LEU A 381 37.28 -17.09 29.34
CA LEU A 381 38.15 -18.27 29.41
C LEU A 381 38.64 -18.47 30.85
N HIS A 382 38.75 -19.73 31.27
CA HIS A 382 39.44 -20.20 32.46
C HIS A 382 40.73 -20.91 32.04
#